data_AF-A0A518BQ82-F1
#
_entry.id   AF-A0A518BQ82-F1
#
_cell.length_a   1.000
_cell.length_b   1.000
_cell.length_c   1.000
_cell.angle_alpha   90.00
_cell.angle_beta   90.00
_cell.angle_gamma   90.00
#
_symmetry.space_group_name_H-M   'P 1'
#
loop_
_entity.id
_entity.type
_entity.pdbx_description
1 polymer ?
#
loop_
_entity_poly.entity_id
_entity_poly.type
_entity_poly.pdbx_seq_one_letter_code
_entity_poly.pdbx_strand_id
1 'polypeptide(L)'
;MHRSSPDRTSWSRGSRRVARLRAILWSTAVVLVPCGSCADPIGAPQVAVVGTFDPHRDLIAQLEQVAAIDDAERRDAALETLWAEARAQGRIPWCSGERAVFLYRGPATSVAVAGDHNGWSPDAAPLRRLEPLDLWLRQERFASDARLDYKFVVDGTDWILDPANPSVQWSGFGPNSQLAMPDYEPSQWIAPRTTTPPGTTSGELFFDSAHLGRRVVYRVHTPAPKLRGDGPLAVLFVTDGHEYLDPRLGALASVHDNLLAAGLIRPVLLVFIDPRSEGVNLRGQELADDPRLGRALTQELLPILERTFELAERAEERGILGTSLGGLAALMIGARERETIGLTAIQSPALWFAPDAVSEAFADGVRPPARVFLSFGRIRDGADDVGELMRRFGDGVPVTVRIENEGHSWGQWRALVDDVLITLFPAG
;
A
#
# COMPACT_ATOMS: atom_id res chain seq x y z
N MET A 1 13.87 54.67 -8.50
CA MET A 1 15.26 54.80 -9.01
C MET A 1 16.17 54.01 -8.08
N HIS A 2 17.18 53.33 -8.64
CA HIS A 2 18.05 52.27 -8.07
C HIS A 2 17.43 50.86 -8.12
N ARG A 3 17.85 50.03 -9.10
CA ARG A 3 19.00 49.08 -9.10
C ARG A 3 18.71 47.91 -8.13
N SER A 4 18.78 46.63 -8.47
CA SER A 4 19.59 45.92 -9.48
C SER A 4 19.20 44.42 -9.44
N SER A 5 19.12 43.75 -10.59
CA SER A 5 19.35 42.29 -10.70
C SER A 5 20.83 42.00 -10.42
N PRO A 6 21.20 40.84 -9.84
CA PRO A 6 21.31 39.55 -10.56
C PRO A 6 20.80 38.39 -9.64
N ASP A 7 20.82 37.09 -9.93
CA ASP A 7 21.68 36.27 -10.77
C ASP A 7 20.99 34.91 -11.04
N ARG A 8 21.24 34.33 -12.21
CA ARG A 8 20.84 32.97 -12.57
C ARG A 8 22.06 32.07 -12.43
N THR A 9 22.03 31.12 -11.50
CA THR A 9 23.02 30.03 -11.46
C THR A 9 22.41 28.70 -11.05
N SER A 10 22.26 27.83 -12.06
CA SER A 10 22.59 26.39 -12.08
C SER A 10 22.29 25.51 -10.85
N TRP A 11 21.25 24.68 -10.98
CA TRP A 11 21.11 23.45 -10.20
C TRP A 11 21.86 22.30 -10.91
N SER A 12 23.00 21.90 -10.35
CA SER A 12 23.77 20.73 -10.80
C SER A 12 23.15 19.43 -10.27
N ARG A 13 22.60 18.60 -11.17
CA ARG A 13 22.25 17.20 -10.90
C ARG A 13 23.54 16.37 -10.81
N GLY A 14 23.83 15.82 -9.63
CA GLY A 14 24.91 14.85 -9.42
C GLY A 14 24.34 13.46 -9.12
N SER A 15 24.06 12.67 -10.16
CA SER A 15 23.76 11.25 -10.04
C SER A 15 25.05 10.43 -10.13
N ARG A 16 25.43 9.74 -9.05
CA ARG A 16 26.48 8.70 -9.10
C ARG A 16 25.81 7.33 -9.07
N ARG A 17 25.60 6.75 -10.25
CA ARG A 17 25.24 5.33 -10.41
C ARG A 17 26.50 4.48 -10.21
N VAL A 18 26.48 3.60 -9.21
CA VAL A 18 27.48 2.55 -9.05
C VAL A 18 27.00 1.34 -9.86
N ALA A 19 27.61 1.10 -11.01
CA ALA A 19 27.38 -0.10 -11.80
C ALA A 19 28.12 -1.29 -11.16
N ARG A 20 27.42 -2.39 -10.87
CA ARG A 20 28.02 -3.68 -10.51
C ARG A 20 27.82 -4.67 -11.67
N LEU A 21 28.92 -5.04 -12.32
CA LEU A 21 29.00 -6.16 -13.25
C LEU A 21 28.92 -7.48 -12.48
N ARG A 22 28.06 -8.40 -12.94
CA ARG A 22 28.10 -9.83 -12.57
C ARG A 22 28.43 -10.64 -13.82
N ALA A 23 29.58 -11.30 -13.80
CA ALA A 23 29.96 -12.31 -14.80
C ALA A 23 29.29 -13.65 -14.45
N ILE A 24 28.68 -14.30 -15.45
CA ILE A 24 28.12 -15.65 -15.33
C ILE A 24 29.01 -16.59 -16.15
N LEU A 25 29.67 -17.52 -15.47
CA LEU A 25 30.42 -18.62 -16.10
C LEU A 25 29.46 -19.79 -16.33
N TRP A 26 29.30 -20.19 -17.60
CA TRP A 26 28.65 -21.45 -17.96
C TRP A 26 29.73 -22.48 -18.30
N SER A 27 29.79 -23.57 -17.53
CA SER A 27 30.60 -24.74 -17.84
C SER A 27 29.77 -25.74 -18.63
N THR A 28 30.08 -25.90 -19.92
CA THR A 28 29.53 -26.97 -20.78
C THR A 28 30.42 -28.22 -20.68
N ALA A 29 29.84 -29.34 -20.28
CA ALA A 29 30.45 -30.66 -20.43
C ALA A 29 29.90 -31.30 -21.71
N VAL A 30 30.78 -31.55 -22.68
CA VAL A 30 30.48 -32.31 -23.90
C VAL A 30 30.87 -33.77 -23.66
N VAL A 31 29.93 -34.69 -23.81
CA VAL A 31 30.21 -36.13 -23.92
C VAL A 31 29.93 -36.55 -25.35
N LEU A 32 30.98 -36.94 -26.07
CA LEU A 32 30.92 -37.55 -27.39
C LEU A 32 30.92 -39.08 -27.22
N VAL A 33 29.95 -39.75 -27.84
CA VAL A 33 30.03 -41.19 -28.15
C VAL A 33 29.70 -41.35 -29.64
N PRO A 34 30.57 -41.98 -30.46
CA PRO A 34 30.29 -42.19 -31.86
C PRO A 34 29.72 -43.60 -32.12
N CYS A 35 28.90 -43.67 -33.17
CA CYS A 35 29.01 -44.62 -34.29
C CYS A 35 27.70 -45.34 -34.63
N GLY A 36 27.37 -45.37 -35.92
CA GLY A 36 26.44 -46.33 -36.51
C GLY A 36 25.51 -45.71 -37.56
N SER A 37 25.99 -45.62 -38.80
CA SER A 37 25.17 -45.31 -39.98
C SER A 37 24.10 -46.37 -40.24
N CYS A 38 22.89 -45.95 -40.66
CA CYS A 38 22.20 -46.46 -41.87
C CYS A 38 20.80 -45.82 -42.04
N ALA A 39 20.57 -45.28 -43.25
CA ALA A 39 19.30 -45.11 -43.99
C ALA A 39 18.21 -44.12 -43.50
N ASP A 40 17.92 -43.12 -44.34
CA ASP A 40 16.69 -42.30 -44.39
C ASP A 40 15.59 -42.97 -45.28
N PRO A 41 14.33 -42.51 -45.30
CA PRO A 41 13.40 -42.38 -44.18
C PRO A 41 12.02 -43.03 -44.52
N ILE A 42 11.31 -43.56 -43.53
CA ILE A 42 9.85 -43.77 -43.63
C ILE A 42 9.22 -42.76 -42.68
N GLY A 43 8.34 -41.92 -43.23
CA GLY A 43 7.79 -40.73 -42.62
C GLY A 43 7.39 -40.90 -41.16
N ALA A 44 8.20 -40.33 -40.27
CA ALA A 44 7.77 -39.97 -38.94
C ALA A 44 6.84 -38.75 -39.06
N PRO A 45 5.73 -38.69 -38.32
CA PRO A 45 4.91 -37.48 -38.29
C PRO A 45 5.80 -36.32 -37.83
N GLN A 46 5.83 -35.24 -38.62
CA GLN A 46 6.45 -34.00 -38.19
C GLN A 46 5.68 -33.51 -36.97
N VAL A 47 6.16 -33.84 -35.78
CA VAL A 47 5.84 -33.09 -34.57
C VAL A 47 6.48 -31.73 -34.78
N ALA A 48 5.71 -30.81 -35.35
CA ALA A 48 6.08 -29.40 -35.37
C ALA A 48 6.26 -28.99 -33.92
N VAL A 49 7.52 -28.76 -33.54
CA VAL A 49 7.88 -28.17 -32.25
C VAL A 49 7.09 -26.87 -32.13
N VAL A 50 6.10 -26.88 -31.24
CA VAL A 50 5.41 -25.66 -30.80
C VAL A 50 6.52 -24.73 -30.33
N GLY A 51 6.63 -23.57 -30.99
CA GLY A 51 7.69 -22.61 -30.70
C GLY A 51 7.82 -22.42 -29.19
N THR A 52 9.03 -22.62 -28.68
CA THR A 52 9.32 -22.46 -27.26
C THR A 52 8.90 -21.06 -26.82
N PHE A 53 8.12 -20.98 -25.74
CA PHE A 53 7.74 -19.75 -25.07
C PHE A 53 8.95 -18.81 -24.93
N ASP A 54 8.80 -17.59 -25.42
CA ASP A 54 9.79 -16.53 -25.24
C ASP A 54 9.34 -15.64 -24.06
N PRO A 55 9.98 -15.76 -22.88
CA PRO A 55 9.63 -14.96 -21.72
C PRO A 55 9.84 -13.46 -21.94
N HIS A 56 10.63 -13.06 -22.94
CA HIS A 56 10.95 -11.66 -23.24
C HIS A 56 10.03 -11.04 -24.30
N ARG A 57 9.11 -11.81 -24.90
CA ARG A 57 8.13 -11.28 -25.87
C ARG A 57 6.87 -10.74 -25.21
N ASP A 58 6.28 -9.75 -25.88
CA ASP A 58 4.96 -9.20 -25.56
C ASP A 58 3.91 -10.34 -25.51
N LEU A 59 3.30 -10.55 -24.34
CA LEU A 59 2.31 -11.62 -24.14
C LEU A 59 1.12 -11.46 -25.09
N ILE A 60 0.76 -10.23 -25.45
CA ILE A 60 -0.32 -9.97 -26.41
C ILE A 60 0.04 -10.53 -27.78
N ALA A 61 1.26 -10.28 -28.26
CA ALA A 61 1.70 -10.80 -29.55
C ALA A 61 1.73 -12.33 -29.58
N GLN A 62 2.04 -12.97 -28.44
CA GLN A 62 1.98 -14.43 -28.31
C GLN A 62 0.53 -14.93 -28.34
N LEU A 63 -0.39 -14.26 -27.64
CA LEU A 63 -1.82 -14.59 -27.67
C LEU A 63 -2.43 -14.43 -29.06
N GLU A 64 -2.05 -13.38 -29.81
CA GLU A 64 -2.48 -13.18 -31.19
C GLU A 64 -1.95 -14.27 -32.14
N GLN A 65 -0.71 -14.73 -31.93
CA GLN A 65 -0.16 -15.87 -32.68
C GLN A 65 -0.90 -17.17 -32.38
N VAL A 66 -1.26 -17.41 -31.11
CA VAL A 66 -2.08 -18.56 -30.72
C VAL A 66 -3.48 -18.45 -31.35
N ALA A 67 -4.11 -17.27 -31.30
CA ALA A 67 -5.42 -17.03 -31.91
C ALA A 67 -5.45 -17.30 -33.42
N ALA A 68 -4.32 -17.08 -34.12
CA ALA A 68 -4.18 -17.32 -35.55
C ALA A 68 -3.95 -18.79 -35.95
N ILE A 69 -3.87 -19.73 -35.00
CA ILE A 69 -3.78 -21.16 -35.30
C ILE A 69 -5.15 -21.65 -35.78
N ASP A 70 -5.24 -22.11 -37.03
CA ASP A 70 -6.48 -22.60 -37.64
C ASP A 70 -7.04 -23.84 -36.93
N ASP A 71 -6.17 -24.80 -36.63
CA ASP A 71 -6.53 -26.06 -35.97
C ASP A 71 -6.91 -25.84 -34.51
N ALA A 72 -8.15 -26.17 -34.14
CA ALA A 72 -8.70 -25.88 -32.82
C ALA A 72 -7.99 -26.61 -31.69
N GLU A 73 -7.66 -27.90 -31.88
CA GLU A 73 -7.00 -28.71 -30.86
C GLU A 73 -5.57 -28.18 -30.58
N ARG A 74 -4.83 -27.86 -31.64
CA ARG A 74 -3.49 -27.25 -31.52
C ARG A 74 -3.55 -25.85 -30.91
N ARG A 75 -4.56 -25.06 -31.24
CA ARG A 75 -4.77 -23.73 -30.67
C ARG A 75 -5.04 -23.80 -29.18
N ASP A 76 -5.94 -24.67 -28.75
CA ASP A 76 -6.32 -24.84 -27.35
C ASP A 76 -5.13 -25.36 -26.53
N ALA A 77 -4.39 -26.34 -27.05
CA ALA A 77 -3.16 -26.83 -26.41
C ALA A 77 -2.08 -25.75 -26.27
N ALA A 78 -1.92 -24.90 -27.29
CA ALA A 78 -0.97 -23.78 -27.24
C ALA A 78 -1.40 -22.71 -26.23
N LEU A 79 -2.69 -22.39 -26.16
CA LEU A 79 -3.25 -21.47 -25.16
C LEU A 79 -3.04 -22.01 -23.74
N GLU A 80 -3.33 -23.30 -23.50
CA GLU A 80 -3.13 -23.93 -22.19
C GLU A 80 -1.68 -23.84 -21.72
N THR A 81 -0.75 -24.14 -22.62
CA THR A 81 0.69 -24.08 -22.33
C THR A 81 1.10 -22.64 -21.95
N LEU A 82 0.75 -21.67 -22.79
CA LEU A 82 1.06 -20.26 -22.57
C LEU A 82 0.42 -19.73 -21.27
N TRP A 83 -0.82 -20.10 -20.99
CA TRP A 83 -1.55 -19.70 -19.79
C TRP A 83 -0.94 -20.29 -18.53
N ALA A 84 -0.60 -21.58 -18.54
CA ALA A 84 0.04 -22.26 -17.42
C ALA A 84 1.41 -21.64 -17.10
N GLU A 85 2.22 -21.34 -18.11
CA GLU A 85 3.52 -20.69 -17.95
C GLU A 85 3.39 -19.27 -17.41
N ALA A 86 2.46 -18.47 -17.95
CA ALA A 86 2.20 -17.11 -17.47
C ALA A 86 1.75 -17.10 -15.99
N ARG A 87 0.88 -18.03 -15.59
CA ARG A 87 0.46 -18.19 -14.18
C ARG A 87 1.60 -18.63 -13.28
N ALA A 88 2.37 -19.64 -13.70
CA ALA A 88 3.48 -20.16 -12.92
C ALA A 88 4.58 -19.11 -12.67
N GLN A 89 4.74 -18.17 -13.62
CA GLN A 89 5.68 -17.04 -13.49
C GLN A 89 5.08 -15.83 -12.77
N GLY A 90 3.82 -15.87 -12.33
CA GLY A 90 3.16 -14.73 -11.67
C GLY A 90 2.99 -13.52 -12.60
N ARG A 91 2.85 -13.75 -13.91
CA ARG A 91 2.77 -12.69 -14.94
C ARG A 91 1.35 -12.31 -15.32
N ILE A 92 0.36 -12.65 -14.48
CA ILE A 92 -1.03 -12.27 -14.66
C ILE A 92 -1.45 -11.46 -13.42
N PRO A 93 -1.87 -10.19 -13.60
CA PRO A 93 -1.97 -9.44 -14.86
C PRO A 93 -0.59 -9.17 -15.48
N TRP A 94 -0.52 -9.05 -16.80
CA TRP A 94 0.75 -8.86 -17.49
C TRP A 94 1.13 -7.39 -17.53
N CYS A 95 2.36 -7.07 -17.11
CA CYS A 95 2.84 -5.70 -17.05
C CYS A 95 4.19 -5.57 -17.78
N SER A 96 4.38 -4.47 -18.52
CA SER A 96 5.64 -4.14 -19.20
C SER A 96 5.75 -2.64 -19.45
N GLY A 97 6.79 -2.02 -18.89
CA GLY A 97 6.91 -0.55 -18.85
C GLY A 97 5.67 0.04 -18.15
N GLU A 98 4.97 0.94 -18.83
CA GLU A 98 3.73 1.56 -18.35
C GLU A 98 2.45 0.83 -18.78
N ARG A 99 2.56 -0.32 -19.46
CA ARG A 99 1.39 -1.04 -19.98
C ARG A 99 1.02 -2.20 -19.05
N ALA A 100 -0.25 -2.25 -18.68
CA ALA A 100 -0.87 -3.36 -17.97
C ALA A 100 -1.93 -4.04 -18.85
N VAL A 101 -2.03 -5.35 -18.74
CA VAL A 101 -3.00 -6.17 -19.46
C VAL A 101 -3.70 -7.08 -18.48
N PHE A 102 -4.96 -6.75 -18.20
CA PHE A 102 -5.86 -7.61 -17.44
C PHE A 102 -6.34 -8.74 -18.34
N LEU A 103 -6.31 -9.96 -17.82
CA LEU A 103 -6.64 -11.18 -18.56
C LEU A 103 -7.62 -11.99 -17.72
N TYR A 104 -8.76 -12.33 -18.31
CA TYR A 104 -9.72 -13.24 -17.70
C TYR A 104 -9.98 -14.42 -18.63
N ARG A 105 -9.94 -15.63 -18.07
CA ARG A 105 -10.16 -16.87 -18.80
C ARG A 105 -11.31 -17.63 -18.15
N GLY A 106 -12.36 -17.89 -18.91
CA GLY A 106 -13.54 -18.61 -18.45
C GLY A 106 -14.80 -18.21 -19.20
N PRO A 107 -15.88 -19.00 -19.01
CA PRO A 107 -17.16 -18.72 -19.62
C PRO A 107 -17.75 -17.44 -19.02
N ALA A 108 -18.09 -16.49 -19.89
CA ALA A 108 -18.75 -15.25 -19.54
C ALA A 108 -19.49 -14.70 -20.77
N THR A 109 -20.53 -13.90 -20.53
CA THR A 109 -21.18 -13.06 -21.55
C THR A 109 -20.57 -11.66 -21.59
N SER A 110 -20.09 -11.17 -20.44
CA SER A 110 -19.35 -9.93 -20.31
C SER A 110 -18.37 -9.99 -19.13
N VAL A 111 -17.27 -9.26 -19.25
CA VAL A 111 -16.28 -9.14 -18.18
C VAL A 111 -15.83 -7.69 -18.14
N ALA A 112 -15.77 -7.10 -16.96
CA ALA A 112 -15.15 -5.80 -16.72
C ALA A 112 -14.14 -5.88 -15.58
N VAL A 113 -13.20 -4.94 -15.55
CA VAL A 113 -12.27 -4.77 -14.43
C VAL A 113 -12.68 -3.54 -13.63
N ALA A 114 -12.97 -3.72 -12.34
CA ALA A 114 -13.31 -2.66 -11.41
C ALA A 114 -12.18 -2.52 -10.39
N GLY A 115 -11.74 -1.30 -10.11
CA GLY A 115 -10.64 -1.09 -9.16
C GLY A 115 -10.28 0.37 -8.97
N ASP A 116 -9.13 0.63 -8.35
CA ASP A 116 -8.68 1.98 -7.99
C ASP A 116 -8.71 2.94 -9.20
N HIS A 117 -8.21 2.50 -10.35
CA HIS A 117 -8.11 3.27 -11.59
C HIS A 117 -9.45 3.83 -12.11
N ASN A 118 -10.56 3.14 -11.87
CA ASN A 118 -11.88 3.53 -12.38
C ASN A 118 -12.88 3.87 -11.25
N GLY A 119 -12.41 3.99 -10.01
CA GLY A 119 -13.27 4.28 -8.87
C GLY A 119 -14.24 3.15 -8.55
N TRP A 120 -13.82 1.90 -8.77
CA TRP A 120 -14.63 0.70 -8.51
C TRP A 120 -15.96 0.66 -9.28
N SER A 121 -16.02 1.29 -10.47
CA SER A 121 -17.19 1.17 -11.35
C SER A 121 -17.22 -0.24 -11.99
N PRO A 122 -18.37 -0.94 -11.93
CA PRO A 122 -18.49 -2.31 -12.44
C PRO A 122 -18.46 -2.42 -13.97
N ASP A 123 -18.62 -1.31 -14.69
CA ASP A 123 -18.86 -1.29 -16.14
C ASP A 123 -17.98 -0.27 -16.89
N ALA A 124 -17.22 0.59 -16.20
CA ALA A 124 -16.38 1.60 -16.83
C ALA A 124 -15.16 1.06 -17.59
N ALA A 125 -14.74 -0.18 -17.35
CA ALA A 125 -13.59 -0.80 -18.02
C ALA A 125 -13.89 -2.24 -18.49
N PRO A 126 -14.71 -2.41 -19.55
CA PRO A 126 -15.03 -3.72 -20.10
C PRO A 126 -13.81 -4.35 -20.80
N LEU A 127 -13.62 -5.66 -20.63
CA LEU A 127 -12.66 -6.46 -21.37
C LEU A 127 -13.25 -6.85 -22.74
N ARG A 128 -12.39 -6.91 -23.76
CA ARG A 128 -12.76 -7.47 -25.06
C ARG A 128 -12.44 -8.95 -25.11
N ARG A 129 -13.34 -9.74 -25.69
CA ARG A 129 -13.06 -11.14 -26.01
C ARG A 129 -12.04 -11.20 -27.15
N LEU A 130 -11.02 -12.05 -27.01
CA LEU A 130 -10.01 -12.30 -28.03
C LEU A 130 -10.38 -13.56 -28.82
N GLU A 131 -11.30 -13.43 -29.76
CA GLU A 131 -11.73 -14.58 -30.57
C GLU A 131 -10.61 -15.08 -31.50
N PRO A 132 -10.53 -16.40 -31.75
CA PRO A 132 -11.43 -17.48 -31.29
C PRO A 132 -11.07 -18.07 -29.90
N LEU A 133 -10.20 -17.42 -29.12
CA LEU A 133 -9.80 -17.92 -27.81
C LEU A 133 -10.88 -17.67 -26.75
N ASP A 134 -10.99 -18.56 -25.77
CA ASP A 134 -11.81 -18.34 -24.58
C ASP A 134 -11.09 -17.43 -23.56
N LEU A 135 -10.75 -16.22 -24.01
CA LEU A 135 -9.95 -15.27 -23.27
C LEU A 135 -10.48 -13.85 -23.46
N TRP A 136 -10.54 -13.11 -22.36
CA TRP A 136 -10.92 -11.71 -22.30
C TRP A 136 -9.71 -10.87 -21.92
N LEU A 137 -9.55 -9.71 -22.54
CA LEU A 137 -8.45 -8.82 -22.23
C LEU A 137 -8.83 -7.34 -22.21
N ARG A 138 -8.18 -6.59 -21.33
CA ARG A 138 -8.21 -5.12 -21.30
C ARG A 138 -6.80 -4.61 -21.12
N GLN A 139 -6.41 -3.65 -21.95
CA GLN A 139 -5.13 -2.96 -21.83
C GLN A 139 -5.36 -1.60 -21.16
N GLU A 140 -4.52 -1.27 -20.19
CA GLU A 140 -4.49 0.02 -19.51
C GLU A 140 -3.06 0.55 -19.44
N ARG A 141 -2.92 1.83 -19.09
CA ARG A 141 -1.63 2.47 -18.86
C ARG A 141 -1.56 3.02 -17.44
N PHE A 142 -0.46 2.70 -16.75
CA PHE A 142 -0.14 3.16 -15.41
C PHE A 142 1.33 3.56 -15.34
N ALA A 143 1.70 4.39 -14.37
CA ALA A 143 3.12 4.65 -14.09
C ALA A 143 3.83 3.32 -13.81
N SER A 144 5.11 3.20 -14.17
CA SER A 144 5.83 1.93 -14.08
C SER A 144 6.05 1.44 -12.64
N ASP A 145 5.92 2.32 -11.66
CA ASP A 145 5.96 2.08 -10.22
C ASP A 145 4.58 2.04 -9.56
N ALA A 146 3.50 2.01 -10.35
CA ALA A 146 2.14 1.98 -9.81
C ALA A 146 1.78 0.64 -9.17
N ARG A 147 0.91 0.68 -8.16
CA ARG A 147 0.28 -0.50 -7.58
C ARG A 147 -1.19 -0.21 -7.27
N LEU A 148 -2.07 -1.16 -7.56
CA LEU A 148 -3.51 -0.94 -7.55
C LEU A 148 -4.29 -2.20 -7.23
N ASP A 149 -5.43 -2.01 -6.59
CA ASP A 149 -6.40 -3.04 -6.29
C ASP A 149 -7.50 -3.10 -7.36
N TYR A 150 -7.92 -4.32 -7.65
CA TYR A 150 -9.01 -4.57 -8.59
C TYR A 150 -9.75 -5.89 -8.32
N LYS A 151 -10.89 -6.04 -8.98
CA LYS A 151 -11.69 -7.26 -9.11
C LYS A 151 -12.20 -7.35 -10.56
N PHE A 152 -12.56 -8.55 -10.98
CA PHE A 152 -13.39 -8.71 -12.16
C PHE A 152 -14.87 -8.65 -11.78
N VAL A 153 -15.66 -8.06 -12.67
CA VAL A 153 -17.12 -8.13 -12.65
C VAL A 153 -17.55 -8.96 -13.84
N VAL A 154 -17.94 -10.20 -13.58
CA VAL A 154 -18.40 -11.16 -14.58
C VAL A 154 -19.92 -11.09 -14.69
N ASP A 155 -20.42 -11.04 -15.92
CA ASP A 155 -21.86 -10.97 -16.23
C ASP A 155 -22.57 -9.83 -15.49
N GLY A 156 -21.86 -8.71 -15.31
CA GLY A 156 -22.34 -7.48 -14.69
C GLY A 156 -22.62 -7.53 -13.18
N THR A 157 -22.52 -8.70 -12.55
CA THR A 157 -22.99 -8.89 -11.15
C THR A 157 -22.05 -9.71 -10.28
N ASP A 158 -21.24 -10.59 -10.84
CA ASP A 158 -20.35 -11.46 -10.07
C ASP A 158 -18.98 -10.82 -9.85
N TRP A 159 -18.72 -10.38 -8.62
CA TRP A 159 -17.48 -9.72 -8.22
C TRP A 159 -16.47 -10.74 -7.71
N ILE A 160 -15.49 -11.06 -8.54
CA ILE A 160 -14.49 -12.08 -8.23
C ILE A 160 -13.09 -11.49 -8.15
N LEU A 161 -12.23 -12.13 -7.36
CA LEU A 161 -10.79 -11.97 -7.50
C LEU A 161 -10.37 -12.51 -8.87
N ASP A 162 -9.30 -11.96 -9.44
CA ASP A 162 -8.63 -12.56 -10.59
C ASP A 162 -8.13 -13.98 -10.22
N PRO A 163 -8.72 -15.05 -10.79
CA PRO A 163 -8.36 -16.43 -10.44
C PRO A 163 -6.94 -16.81 -10.86
N ALA A 164 -6.32 -16.03 -11.75
CA ALA A 164 -4.99 -16.25 -12.27
C ALA A 164 -3.91 -15.46 -11.51
N ASN A 165 -4.31 -14.47 -10.71
CA ASN A 165 -3.40 -13.63 -9.94
C ASN A 165 -3.36 -14.06 -8.46
N PRO A 166 -2.24 -14.65 -7.98
CA PRO A 166 -2.11 -15.04 -6.58
C PRO A 166 -1.91 -13.85 -5.63
N SER A 167 -1.58 -12.66 -6.16
CA SER A 167 -1.31 -11.47 -5.37
C SER A 167 -2.62 -10.82 -4.94
N VAL A 168 -2.80 -10.70 -3.62
CA VAL A 168 -4.00 -10.11 -3.03
C VAL A 168 -3.64 -9.02 -2.03
N GLN A 169 -4.45 -7.97 -2.00
CA GLN A 169 -4.45 -6.99 -0.93
C GLN A 169 -5.76 -7.09 -0.15
N TRP A 170 -5.67 -7.13 1.17
CA TRP A 170 -6.87 -7.06 2.01
C TRP A 170 -7.32 -5.62 2.19
N SER A 171 -8.63 -5.45 2.38
CA SER A 171 -9.28 -4.21 2.79
C SER A 171 -10.28 -4.49 3.92
N GLY A 172 -10.89 -3.44 4.47
CA GLY A 172 -12.00 -3.57 5.43
C GLY A 172 -13.24 -4.28 4.86
N PHE A 173 -13.34 -4.46 3.53
CA PHE A 173 -14.43 -5.17 2.85
C PHE A 173 -14.02 -6.54 2.31
N GLY A 174 -12.84 -7.04 2.68
CA GLY A 174 -12.27 -8.29 2.20
C GLY A 174 -11.17 -8.08 1.16
N PRO A 175 -10.69 -9.18 0.54
CA PRO A 175 -9.55 -9.13 -0.37
C PRO A 175 -9.92 -8.60 -1.75
N ASN A 176 -8.93 -7.97 -2.38
CA ASN A 176 -8.87 -7.55 -3.77
C ASN A 176 -7.66 -8.19 -4.45
N SER A 177 -7.72 -8.36 -5.77
CA SER A 177 -6.54 -8.74 -6.55
C SER A 177 -5.63 -7.53 -6.66
N GLN A 178 -4.33 -7.75 -6.55
CA GLN A 178 -3.33 -6.69 -6.60
C GLN A 178 -2.61 -6.72 -7.95
N LEU A 179 -2.54 -5.58 -8.63
CA LEU A 179 -1.61 -5.34 -9.72
C LEU A 179 -0.44 -4.53 -9.18
N ALA A 180 0.79 -4.99 -9.43
CA ALA A 180 2.02 -4.24 -9.20
C ALA A 180 2.74 -4.07 -10.54
N MET A 181 3.02 -2.82 -10.93
CA MET A 181 3.78 -2.51 -12.13
C MET A 181 5.27 -2.84 -11.94
N PRO A 182 6.05 -3.01 -13.02
CA PRO A 182 7.38 -3.63 -12.94
C PRO A 182 8.41 -2.93 -12.04
N ASP A 183 8.28 -1.63 -11.84
CA ASP A 183 9.18 -0.82 -11.01
C ASP A 183 8.59 -0.55 -9.60
N TYR A 184 7.43 -1.14 -9.25
CA TYR A 184 6.87 -1.01 -7.91
C TYR A 184 7.73 -1.78 -6.90
N GLU A 185 8.23 -1.08 -5.88
CA GLU A 185 9.03 -1.65 -4.81
C GLU A 185 8.26 -1.62 -3.48
N PRO A 186 7.82 -2.78 -2.94
CA PRO A 186 7.17 -2.80 -1.64
C PRO A 186 8.18 -2.49 -0.53
N SER A 187 7.71 -1.87 0.56
CA SER A 187 8.55 -1.64 1.74
C SER A 187 9.10 -2.95 2.30
N GLN A 188 10.43 -2.99 2.47
CA GLN A 188 11.16 -4.13 3.05
C GLN A 188 10.93 -4.31 4.56
N TRP A 189 10.18 -3.40 5.19
CA TRP A 189 9.96 -3.38 6.64
C TRP A 189 8.65 -4.08 7.05
N ILE A 190 7.76 -4.35 6.09
CA ILE A 190 6.44 -4.96 6.33
C ILE A 190 6.57 -6.38 6.87
N ALA A 191 7.40 -7.20 6.23
CA ALA A 191 7.50 -8.61 6.56
C ALA A 191 8.18 -8.81 7.93
N PRO A 192 7.63 -9.62 8.84
CA PRO A 192 8.31 -10.01 10.07
C PRO A 192 9.67 -10.64 9.76
N ARG A 193 10.70 -10.28 10.53
CA ARG A 193 12.06 -10.82 10.37
C ARG A 193 12.38 -11.76 11.51
N THR A 194 12.93 -12.93 11.20
CA THR A 194 13.33 -13.93 12.21
C THR A 194 14.45 -13.45 13.14
N THR A 195 15.22 -12.45 12.71
CA THR A 195 16.31 -11.84 13.47
C THR A 195 15.88 -10.65 14.33
N THR A 196 14.66 -10.15 14.15
CA THR A 196 14.12 -9.02 14.90
C THR A 196 13.53 -9.52 16.22
N PRO A 197 14.00 -9.05 17.39
CA PRO A 197 13.32 -9.30 18.65
C PRO A 197 11.90 -8.73 18.60
N PRO A 198 10.84 -9.54 18.74
CA PRO A 198 9.48 -9.04 18.64
C PRO A 198 9.09 -8.24 19.90
N GLY A 199 8.31 -7.19 19.70
CA GLY A 199 7.58 -6.52 20.76
C GLY A 199 6.43 -7.37 21.30
N THR A 200 5.69 -6.82 22.25
CA THR A 200 4.52 -7.49 22.85
C THR A 200 3.26 -6.70 22.57
N THR A 201 2.31 -7.30 21.86
CA THR A 201 0.95 -6.77 21.72
C THR A 201 0.04 -7.33 22.82
N SER A 202 -0.67 -6.46 23.53
CA SER A 202 -1.63 -6.86 24.56
C SER A 202 -2.86 -7.57 23.97
N GLY A 203 -3.62 -8.26 24.84
CA GLY A 203 -5.02 -8.54 24.55
C GLY A 203 -5.86 -7.26 24.48
N GLU A 204 -7.17 -7.41 24.28
CA GLU A 204 -8.09 -6.27 24.32
C GLU A 204 -8.12 -5.65 25.72
N LEU A 205 -7.89 -4.34 25.75
CA LEU A 205 -8.05 -3.48 26.90
C LEU A 205 -9.23 -2.55 26.64
N PHE A 206 -9.79 -2.01 27.71
CA PHE A 206 -10.89 -1.07 27.59
C PHE A 206 -10.91 -0.08 28.74
N PHE A 207 -11.57 1.05 28.49
CA PHE A 207 -12.01 1.98 29.53
C PHE A 207 -13.38 2.55 29.16
N ASP A 208 -14.14 2.97 30.16
CA ASP A 208 -15.42 3.64 29.93
C ASP A 208 -15.14 5.15 29.83
N SER A 209 -15.37 5.71 28.64
CA SER A 209 -15.08 7.12 28.34
C SER A 209 -16.27 8.00 28.72
N ALA A 210 -16.02 9.01 29.56
CA ALA A 210 -17.03 10.01 29.90
C ALA A 210 -17.23 10.99 28.74
N HIS A 211 -16.16 11.32 28.00
CA HIS A 211 -16.25 12.15 26.80
C HIS A 211 -17.11 11.50 25.71
N LEU A 212 -16.91 10.21 25.45
CA LEU A 212 -17.61 9.52 24.36
C LEU A 212 -18.92 8.86 24.79
N GLY A 213 -19.13 8.68 26.11
CA GLY A 213 -20.34 8.07 26.65
C GLY A 213 -20.45 6.58 26.34
N ARG A 214 -19.32 5.90 26.13
CA ARG A 214 -19.27 4.46 25.83
C ARG A 214 -17.96 3.82 26.26
N ARG A 215 -17.90 2.50 26.15
CA ARG A 215 -16.66 1.74 26.25
C ARG A 215 -15.77 1.96 25.02
N VAL A 216 -14.52 2.35 25.25
CA VAL A 216 -13.49 2.44 24.21
C VAL A 216 -12.60 1.21 24.33
N VAL A 217 -12.49 0.45 23.24
CA VAL A 217 -11.62 -0.72 23.15
C VAL A 217 -10.30 -0.32 22.51
N TYR A 218 -9.18 -0.79 23.07
CA TYR A 218 -7.86 -0.53 22.53
C TYR A 218 -6.90 -1.70 22.80
N ARG A 219 -5.78 -1.71 22.08
CA ARG A 219 -4.64 -2.58 22.37
C ARG A 219 -3.37 -1.75 22.41
N VAL A 220 -2.37 -2.20 23.15
CA VAL A 220 -1.05 -1.58 23.16
C VAL A 220 -0.02 -2.55 22.62
N HIS A 221 0.95 -2.03 21.88
CA HIS A 221 2.14 -2.77 21.48
C HIS A 221 3.38 -2.09 22.06
N THR A 222 4.13 -2.84 22.84
CA THR A 222 5.35 -2.38 23.50
C THR A 222 6.60 -2.91 22.80
N PRO A 223 7.66 -2.09 22.71
CA PRO A 223 8.97 -2.53 22.23
C PRO A 223 9.47 -3.79 22.96
N ALA A 224 10.25 -4.62 22.25
CA ALA A 224 10.97 -5.72 22.87
C ALA A 224 11.81 -5.22 24.07
N PRO A 225 11.82 -5.91 25.24
CA PRO A 225 12.54 -5.41 26.43
C PRO A 225 14.00 -5.06 26.19
N LYS A 226 14.68 -5.77 25.29
CA LYS A 226 16.09 -5.52 24.92
C LYS A 226 16.31 -4.26 24.08
N LEU A 227 15.25 -3.74 23.45
CA LEU A 227 15.27 -2.58 22.55
C LEU A 227 14.53 -1.36 23.13
N ARG A 228 13.79 -1.55 24.24
CA ARG A 228 13.03 -0.50 24.91
C ARG A 228 13.94 0.63 25.45
N GLY A 229 15.11 0.28 25.97
CA GLY A 229 15.93 1.18 26.78
C GLY A 229 15.26 1.55 28.11
N ASP A 230 15.92 2.43 28.87
CA ASP A 230 15.49 2.85 30.21
C ASP A 230 14.73 4.19 30.23
N GLY A 231 14.60 4.85 29.08
CA GLY A 231 13.93 6.14 28.98
C GLY A 231 12.40 6.04 28.79
N PRO A 232 11.70 7.19 28.90
CA PRO A 232 10.28 7.26 28.61
C PRO A 232 9.97 6.92 27.15
N LEU A 233 8.89 6.17 26.95
CA LEU A 233 8.42 5.81 25.60
C LEU A 233 7.70 7.00 24.95
N ALA A 234 8.02 7.27 23.70
CA ALA A 234 7.14 8.08 22.86
C ALA A 234 5.79 7.36 22.68
N VAL A 235 4.73 8.07 22.29
CA VAL A 235 3.38 7.47 22.16
C VAL A 235 2.83 7.74 20.77
N LEU A 236 2.27 6.72 20.12
CA LEU A 236 1.49 6.88 18.90
C LEU A 236 0.09 6.31 19.09
N PHE A 237 -0.91 7.17 19.14
CA PHE A 237 -2.31 6.79 19.03
C PHE A 237 -2.63 6.45 17.57
N VAL A 238 -3.34 5.36 17.34
CA VAL A 238 -3.64 4.83 16.01
C VAL A 238 -5.14 4.60 15.90
N THR A 239 -5.81 5.43 15.10
CA THR A 239 -7.21 5.20 14.69
C THR A 239 -7.29 3.98 13.78
N ASP A 240 -8.47 3.36 13.66
CA ASP A 240 -8.62 2.09 12.91
C ASP A 240 -7.60 1.03 13.38
N GLY A 241 -7.33 1.00 14.69
CA GLY A 241 -6.20 0.28 15.26
C GLY A 241 -6.25 -1.23 15.02
N HIS A 242 -7.45 -1.81 14.89
CA HIS A 242 -7.60 -3.22 14.53
C HIS A 242 -7.11 -3.53 13.10
N GLU A 243 -7.22 -2.59 12.17
CA GLU A 243 -6.74 -2.73 10.80
C GLU A 243 -5.23 -2.43 10.71
N TYR A 244 -4.74 -1.38 11.39
CA TYR A 244 -3.30 -1.12 11.45
C TYR A 244 -2.51 -2.26 12.09
N LEU A 245 -3.11 -2.99 13.03
CA LEU A 245 -2.50 -4.14 13.69
C LEU A 245 -2.53 -5.42 12.84
N ASP A 246 -3.49 -5.56 11.92
CA ASP A 246 -3.61 -6.77 11.07
C ASP A 246 -2.44 -6.81 10.05
N PRO A 247 -1.63 -7.90 10.00
CA PRO A 247 -0.53 -8.04 9.05
C PRO A 247 -0.94 -7.98 7.57
N ARG A 248 -2.20 -8.29 7.26
CA ARG A 248 -2.73 -8.23 5.89
C ARG A 248 -3.15 -6.82 5.48
N LEU A 249 -3.38 -5.94 6.46
CA LEU A 249 -3.80 -4.56 6.30
C LEU A 249 -2.63 -3.63 6.60
N GLY A 250 -2.51 -3.03 7.79
CA GLY A 250 -1.47 -2.03 8.07
C GLY A 250 -0.14 -2.58 8.59
N ALA A 251 -0.10 -3.80 9.13
CA ALA A 251 1.12 -4.46 9.63
C ALA A 251 2.03 -3.60 10.56
N LEU A 252 1.46 -2.60 11.25
CA LEU A 252 2.22 -1.54 11.90
C LEU A 252 3.15 -2.06 13.00
N ALA A 253 2.72 -3.08 13.76
CA ALA A 253 3.54 -3.68 14.82
C ALA A 253 4.82 -4.33 14.25
N SER A 254 4.73 -5.04 13.13
CA SER A 254 5.90 -5.68 12.51
C SER A 254 6.87 -4.66 11.94
N VAL A 255 6.35 -3.59 11.30
CA VAL A 255 7.16 -2.49 10.79
C VAL A 255 7.86 -1.76 11.94
N HIS A 256 7.14 -1.47 13.01
CA HIS A 256 7.69 -0.88 14.23
C HIS A 256 8.85 -1.69 14.80
N ASP A 257 8.66 -3.00 15.03
CA ASP A 257 9.70 -3.87 15.56
C ASP A 257 10.94 -3.90 14.66
N ASN A 258 10.74 -4.02 13.34
CA ASN A 258 11.84 -4.08 12.40
C ASN A 258 12.63 -2.76 12.33
N LEU A 259 11.96 -1.61 12.34
CA LEU A 259 12.60 -0.31 12.34
C LEU A 259 13.35 -0.03 13.64
N LEU A 260 12.76 -0.41 14.77
CA LEU A 260 13.39 -0.26 16.08
C LEU A 260 14.64 -1.13 16.20
N ALA A 261 14.57 -2.39 15.75
CA ALA A 261 15.74 -3.27 15.73
C ALA A 261 16.85 -2.78 14.78
N ALA A 262 16.48 -2.04 13.74
CA ALA A 262 17.43 -1.39 12.83
C ALA A 262 17.99 -0.06 13.36
N GLY A 263 17.51 0.42 14.51
CA GLY A 263 17.93 1.71 15.08
C GLY A 263 17.50 2.92 14.25
N LEU A 264 16.42 2.80 13.47
CA LEU A 264 15.92 3.88 12.62
C LEU A 264 14.90 4.77 13.33
N ILE A 265 14.27 4.24 14.36
CA ILE A 265 13.31 4.95 15.21
C ILE A 265 13.70 4.83 16.67
N ARG A 266 13.27 5.80 17.48
CA ARG A 266 13.30 5.68 18.94
C ARG A 266 12.19 4.74 19.43
N PRO A 267 12.27 4.20 20.67
CA PRO A 267 11.21 3.38 21.25
C PRO A 267 9.86 4.12 21.35
N VAL A 268 8.79 3.50 20.84
CA VAL A 268 7.42 4.04 20.84
C VAL A 268 6.43 3.02 21.42
N LEU A 269 5.50 3.47 22.26
CA LEU A 269 4.29 2.75 22.61
C LEU A 269 3.23 2.98 21.52
N LEU A 270 2.84 1.93 20.81
CA LEU A 270 1.73 2.02 19.86
C LEU A 270 0.41 1.73 20.57
N VAL A 271 -0.58 2.61 20.42
CA VAL A 271 -1.90 2.52 21.06
C VAL A 271 -2.96 2.41 19.97
N PHE A 272 -3.42 1.19 19.70
CA PHE A 272 -4.38 0.84 18.66
C PHE A 272 -5.80 1.02 19.17
N ILE A 273 -6.48 2.07 18.72
CA ILE A 273 -7.86 2.38 19.09
C ILE A 273 -8.83 1.66 18.16
N ASP A 274 -9.73 0.85 18.70
CA ASP A 274 -10.76 0.18 17.93
C ASP A 274 -12.04 1.04 17.89
N PRO A 275 -12.51 1.50 16.71
CA PRO A 275 -13.77 2.22 16.60
C PRO A 275 -14.99 1.31 16.83
N ARG A 276 -14.79 0.00 17.01
CA ARG A 276 -15.87 -0.95 17.29
C ARG A 276 -16.04 -1.10 18.79
N SER A 277 -17.29 -1.01 19.24
CA SER A 277 -17.66 -1.23 20.64
C SER A 277 -18.94 -2.05 20.70
N GLU A 278 -18.94 -3.11 21.51
CA GLU A 278 -20.13 -3.94 21.77
C GLU A 278 -20.83 -4.44 20.49
N GLY A 279 -20.03 -4.79 19.47
CA GLY A 279 -20.52 -5.28 18.18
C GLY A 279 -20.98 -4.20 17.20
N VAL A 280 -20.94 -2.93 17.59
CA VAL A 280 -21.28 -1.78 16.74
C VAL A 280 -20.02 -1.13 16.20
N ASN A 281 -19.97 -0.84 14.90
CA ASN A 281 -18.90 -0.07 14.29
C ASN A 281 -19.25 1.42 14.32
N LEU A 282 -18.53 2.19 15.14
CA LEU A 282 -18.76 3.63 15.35
C LEU A 282 -17.80 4.51 14.54
N ARG A 283 -17.02 3.90 13.63
CA ARG A 283 -16.00 4.58 12.81
C ARG A 283 -16.54 5.82 12.11
N GLY A 284 -17.69 5.69 11.45
CA GLY A 284 -18.32 6.80 10.72
C GLY A 284 -18.82 7.93 11.63
N GLN A 285 -19.16 7.63 12.89
CA GLN A 285 -19.62 8.63 13.85
C GLN A 285 -18.46 9.39 14.49
N GLU A 286 -17.40 8.67 14.86
CA GLU A 286 -16.33 9.24 15.69
C GLU A 286 -15.16 9.80 14.91
N LEU A 287 -14.86 9.22 13.74
CA LEU A 287 -13.75 9.69 12.90
C LEU A 287 -14.18 10.82 11.96
N ALA A 288 -15.48 11.02 11.74
CA ALA A 288 -16.03 12.13 10.96
C ALA A 288 -16.14 13.43 11.77
N ASP A 289 -15.03 13.85 12.39
CA ASP A 289 -14.87 15.08 13.18
C ASP A 289 -15.59 15.13 14.55
N ASP A 290 -15.63 14.03 15.31
CA ASP A 290 -16.10 14.12 16.70
C ASP A 290 -14.99 14.70 17.62
N PRO A 291 -15.12 15.94 18.15
CA PRO A 291 -14.11 16.52 19.03
C PRO A 291 -13.92 15.75 20.33
N ARG A 292 -14.89 14.89 20.71
CA ARG A 292 -14.83 14.11 21.95
C ARG A 292 -13.79 13.00 21.88
N LEU A 293 -13.46 12.50 20.68
CA LEU A 293 -12.44 11.46 20.52
C LEU A 293 -11.07 11.95 20.96
N GLY A 294 -10.63 13.12 20.48
CA GLY A 294 -9.35 13.72 20.90
C GLY A 294 -9.23 13.86 22.41
N ARG A 295 -10.28 14.39 23.05
CA ARG A 295 -10.34 14.55 24.51
C ARG A 295 -10.33 13.23 25.27
N ALA A 296 -11.05 12.21 24.78
CA ALA A 296 -10.98 10.87 25.37
C ALA A 296 -9.56 10.30 25.30
N LEU A 297 -8.84 10.51 24.21
CA LEU A 297 -7.46 10.05 24.08
C LEU A 297 -6.52 10.82 25.01
N THR A 298 -6.62 12.15 25.07
CA THR A 298 -5.66 12.99 25.81
C THR A 298 -5.98 13.16 27.29
N GLN A 299 -7.25 13.20 27.67
CA GLN A 299 -7.70 13.51 29.04
C GLN A 299 -8.12 12.26 29.83
N GLU A 300 -8.36 11.13 29.18
CA GLU A 300 -8.77 9.88 29.84
C GLU A 300 -7.77 8.74 29.58
N LEU A 301 -7.55 8.37 28.32
CA LEU A 301 -6.70 7.22 27.97
C LEU A 301 -5.22 7.46 28.29
N LEU A 302 -4.68 8.62 27.94
CA LEU A 302 -3.28 8.93 28.22
C LEU A 302 -2.94 8.84 29.73
N PRO A 303 -3.70 9.46 30.66
CA PRO A 303 -3.51 9.25 32.09
C PRO A 303 -3.61 7.78 32.55
N ILE A 304 -4.46 6.96 31.92
CA ILE A 304 -4.54 5.52 32.21
C ILE A 304 -3.23 4.82 31.80
N LEU A 305 -2.67 5.17 30.65
CA LEU A 305 -1.42 4.61 30.15
C LEU A 305 -0.23 5.05 31.00
N GLU A 306 -0.18 6.31 31.45
CA GLU A 306 0.89 6.87 32.32
C GLU A 306 0.98 6.16 33.68
N ARG A 307 -0.11 5.55 34.16
CA ARG A 307 -0.08 4.71 35.38
C ARG A 307 0.59 3.34 35.18
N THR A 308 0.75 2.92 33.93
CA THR A 308 1.25 1.58 33.56
C THR A 308 2.63 1.65 32.91
N PHE A 309 2.89 2.73 32.17
CA PHE A 309 4.09 2.91 31.39
C PHE A 309 4.77 4.24 31.75
N GLU A 310 6.09 4.26 31.68
CA GLU A 310 6.86 5.51 31.70
C GLU A 310 6.82 6.11 30.30
N LEU A 311 6.07 7.20 30.15
CA LEU A 311 5.77 7.82 28.86
C LEU A 311 6.39 9.21 28.76
N ALA A 312 6.74 9.61 27.55
CA ALA A 312 7.26 10.94 27.28
C ALA A 312 6.18 11.98 27.59
N GLU A 313 6.55 13.09 28.22
CA GLU A 313 5.63 14.16 28.64
C GLU A 313 5.37 15.19 27.54
N ARG A 314 6.31 15.32 26.60
CA ARG A 314 6.29 16.39 25.60
C ARG A 314 5.36 16.07 24.44
N ALA A 315 4.65 17.08 23.95
CA ALA A 315 3.81 16.97 22.77
C ALA A 315 4.60 16.48 21.53
N GLU A 316 5.86 16.90 21.38
CA GLU A 316 6.71 16.49 20.25
C GLU A 316 7.18 15.02 20.30
N GLU A 317 6.71 14.26 21.30
CA GLU A 317 6.97 12.83 21.47
C GLU A 317 5.66 12.02 21.51
N ARG A 318 4.53 12.67 21.22
CA ARG A 318 3.18 12.09 21.23
C ARG A 318 2.50 12.36 19.89
N GLY A 319 2.05 11.29 19.24
CA GLY A 319 1.49 11.34 17.89
C GLY A 319 0.11 10.71 17.76
N ILE A 320 -0.55 11.06 16.65
CA ILE A 320 -1.79 10.43 16.18
C ILE A 320 -1.61 10.01 14.71
N LEU A 321 -2.07 8.81 14.36
CA LEU A 321 -2.07 8.24 13.01
C LEU A 321 -3.48 7.83 12.60
N GLY A 322 -3.82 8.08 11.34
CA GLY A 322 -5.01 7.51 10.73
C GLY A 322 -5.02 7.57 9.21
N THR A 323 -5.93 6.77 8.64
CA THR A 323 -6.17 6.70 7.19
C THR A 323 -7.61 7.06 6.83
N SER A 324 -7.85 7.72 5.69
CA SER A 324 -9.21 8.01 5.20
C SER A 324 -9.98 8.88 6.22
N LEU A 325 -11.13 8.42 6.72
CA LEU A 325 -11.80 9.06 7.87
C LEU A 325 -10.91 9.14 9.10
N GLY A 326 -10.09 8.12 9.39
CA GLY A 326 -9.08 8.19 10.45
C GLY A 326 -7.99 9.23 10.15
N GLY A 327 -7.67 9.48 8.88
CA GLY A 327 -6.75 10.54 8.47
C GLY A 327 -7.34 11.93 8.73
N LEU A 328 -8.63 12.12 8.44
CA LEU A 328 -9.38 13.30 8.86
C LEU A 328 -9.36 13.45 10.40
N ALA A 329 -9.67 12.38 11.14
CA ALA A 329 -9.62 12.40 12.60
C ALA A 329 -8.23 12.77 13.13
N ALA A 330 -7.16 12.20 12.56
CA ALA A 330 -5.78 12.52 12.93
C ALA A 330 -5.44 14.00 12.68
N LEU A 331 -5.84 14.53 11.52
CA LEU A 331 -5.71 15.96 11.19
C LEU A 331 -6.42 16.84 12.24
N MET A 332 -7.68 16.53 12.54
CA MET A 332 -8.51 17.35 13.44
C MET A 332 -8.06 17.24 14.90
N ILE A 333 -7.69 16.05 15.36
CA ILE A 333 -7.16 15.82 16.71
C ILE A 333 -5.79 16.50 16.85
N GLY A 334 -4.89 16.35 15.87
CA GLY A 334 -3.59 17.02 15.86
C GLY A 334 -3.71 18.54 15.92
N ALA A 335 -4.72 19.13 15.28
CA ALA A 335 -4.98 20.56 15.34
C ALA A 335 -5.56 21.02 16.70
N ARG A 336 -6.54 20.25 17.24
CA ARG A 336 -7.29 20.63 18.46
C ARG A 336 -6.56 20.29 19.76
N GLU A 337 -5.81 19.20 19.78
CA GLU A 337 -5.14 18.64 20.96
C GLU A 337 -3.61 18.87 20.94
N ARG A 338 -3.14 19.86 20.17
CA ARG A 338 -1.73 20.14 19.86
C ARG A 338 -0.79 20.33 21.05
N GLU A 339 -1.30 20.80 22.19
CA GLU A 339 -0.50 20.97 23.41
C GLU A 339 -0.14 19.61 24.05
N THR A 340 -0.86 18.55 23.70
CA THR A 340 -0.63 17.17 24.17
C THR A 340 -0.13 16.27 23.05
N ILE A 341 -0.59 16.47 21.81
CA ILE A 341 -0.22 15.68 20.62
C ILE A 341 0.43 16.61 19.60
N GLY A 342 1.76 16.60 19.54
CA GLY A 342 2.54 17.45 18.64
C GLY A 342 2.89 16.78 17.30
N LEU A 343 2.66 15.48 17.15
CA LEU A 343 3.00 14.71 15.95
C LEU A 343 1.74 14.21 15.25
N THR A 344 1.66 14.32 13.92
CA THR A 344 0.46 13.89 13.19
C THR A 344 0.84 13.18 11.90
N ALA A 345 0.35 11.95 11.73
CA ALA A 345 0.46 11.21 10.47
C ALA A 345 -0.92 11.04 9.83
N ILE A 346 -1.02 11.51 8.60
CA ILE A 346 -2.27 11.70 7.87
C ILE A 346 -2.14 10.95 6.55
N GLN A 347 -2.85 9.82 6.42
CA GLN A 347 -2.87 9.04 5.18
C GLN A 347 -4.21 9.21 4.48
N SER A 348 -4.18 9.70 3.23
CA SER A 348 -5.36 9.86 2.35
C SER A 348 -6.60 10.43 3.07
N PRO A 349 -6.52 11.59 3.75
CA PRO A 349 -7.59 12.09 4.61
C PRO A 349 -8.87 12.35 3.81
N ALA A 350 -10.00 11.89 4.33
CA ALA A 350 -11.31 12.04 3.70
C ALA A 350 -11.92 13.44 3.95
N LEU A 351 -11.25 14.50 3.46
CA LEU A 351 -11.56 15.90 3.78
C LEU A 351 -13.00 16.31 3.42
N TRP A 352 -13.59 15.67 2.41
CA TRP A 352 -14.95 15.93 1.93
C TRP A 352 -16.05 15.60 2.95
N PHE A 353 -15.75 14.84 4.02
CA PHE A 353 -16.71 14.56 5.08
C PHE A 353 -16.99 15.74 6.00
N ALA A 354 -16.03 16.66 6.17
CA ALA A 354 -16.16 17.78 7.11
C ALA A 354 -15.43 19.06 6.62
N PRO A 355 -15.74 19.57 5.41
CA PRO A 355 -14.98 20.67 4.79
C PRO A 355 -15.01 21.97 5.62
N ASP A 356 -16.16 22.27 6.26
CA ASP A 356 -16.33 23.44 7.11
C ASP A 356 -15.49 23.31 8.38
N ALA A 357 -15.53 22.14 9.03
CA ALA A 357 -14.74 21.91 10.23
C ALA A 357 -13.23 21.95 9.96
N VAL A 358 -12.78 21.40 8.82
CA VAL A 358 -11.39 21.53 8.38
C VAL A 358 -11.05 23.01 8.17
N SER A 359 -11.93 23.80 7.58
CA SER A 359 -11.76 25.26 7.44
C SER A 359 -11.65 25.98 8.79
N GLU A 360 -12.49 25.63 9.76
CA GLU A 360 -12.47 26.21 11.10
C GLU A 360 -11.23 25.81 11.90
N ALA A 361 -10.80 24.55 11.85
CA ALA A 361 -9.64 24.06 12.60
C ALA A 361 -8.31 24.70 12.17
N PHE A 362 -8.26 25.28 10.97
CA PHE A 362 -7.09 25.98 10.43
C PHE A 362 -7.33 27.48 10.23
N ALA A 363 -8.38 28.05 10.84
CA ALA A 363 -8.61 29.48 10.83
C ALA A 363 -7.48 30.25 11.56
N ASP A 364 -7.25 31.51 11.16
CA ASP A 364 -6.11 32.32 11.56
C ASP A 364 -5.79 32.26 13.08
N GLY A 365 -4.56 31.90 13.41
CA GLY A 365 -4.04 31.86 14.78
C GLY A 365 -3.88 30.48 15.42
N VAL A 366 -4.27 29.40 14.73
CA VAL A 366 -4.02 28.03 15.20
C VAL A 366 -2.56 27.65 14.97
N ARG A 367 -1.85 27.28 16.04
CA ARG A 367 -0.51 26.69 15.91
C ARG A 367 -0.63 25.29 15.31
N PRO A 368 0.09 25.00 14.23
CA PRO A 368 0.09 23.66 13.65
C PRO A 368 0.85 22.65 14.54
N PRO A 369 0.69 21.33 14.30
CA PRO A 369 1.49 20.30 14.94
C PRO A 369 2.99 20.57 14.78
N ALA A 370 3.80 20.07 15.71
CA ALA A 370 5.26 20.19 15.68
C ALA A 370 5.88 19.43 14.49
N ARG A 371 5.25 18.36 14.01
CA ARG A 371 5.68 17.63 12.80
C ARG A 371 4.52 16.88 12.18
N VAL A 372 4.47 16.87 10.85
CA VAL A 372 3.42 16.20 10.09
C VAL A 372 4.02 15.22 9.07
N PHE A 373 3.42 14.04 8.98
CA PHE A 373 3.53 13.17 7.81
C PHE A 373 2.21 13.21 7.05
N LEU A 374 2.25 13.43 5.74
CA LEU A 374 1.09 13.51 4.87
C LEU A 374 1.30 12.60 3.67
N SER A 375 0.31 11.75 3.37
CA SER A 375 0.36 10.93 2.15
C SER A 375 -0.96 10.90 1.40
N PHE A 376 -0.87 10.75 0.08
CA PHE A 376 -1.99 10.57 -0.84
C PHE A 376 -1.63 9.65 -1.99
N GLY A 377 -2.63 9.00 -2.57
CA GLY A 377 -2.53 8.33 -3.85
C GLY A 377 -2.77 9.30 -5.01
N ARG A 378 -2.13 9.07 -6.16
CA ARG A 378 -2.44 9.78 -7.41
C ARG A 378 -3.71 9.27 -8.08
N ILE A 379 -4.06 8.01 -7.84
CA ILE A 379 -5.15 7.35 -8.55
C ILE A 379 -6.45 7.54 -7.77
N ARG A 380 -7.23 8.56 -8.15
CA ARG A 380 -8.59 8.83 -7.62
C ARG A 380 -8.69 8.85 -6.08
N ASP A 381 -7.69 9.42 -5.44
CA ASP A 381 -7.66 9.60 -3.99
C ASP A 381 -7.81 11.09 -3.64
N GLY A 382 -6.72 11.81 -3.38
CA GLY A 382 -6.78 13.21 -2.97
C GLY A 382 -5.49 14.00 -3.16
N ALA A 383 -4.59 13.58 -4.06
CA ALA A 383 -3.29 14.24 -4.24
C ALA A 383 -3.40 15.75 -4.58
N ASP A 384 -4.53 16.20 -5.13
CA ASP A 384 -4.79 17.60 -5.44
C ASP A 384 -4.99 18.47 -4.18
N ASP A 385 -5.36 17.87 -3.04
CA ASP A 385 -5.58 18.57 -1.77
C ASP A 385 -4.28 18.93 -1.03
N VAL A 386 -3.14 18.38 -1.45
CA VAL A 386 -1.83 18.59 -0.79
C VAL A 386 -1.48 20.07 -0.70
N GLY A 387 -1.68 20.83 -1.79
CA GLY A 387 -1.32 22.25 -1.83
C GLY A 387 -2.12 23.08 -0.82
N GLU A 388 -3.40 22.76 -0.68
CA GLU A 388 -4.30 23.43 0.27
C GLU A 388 -3.95 23.09 1.73
N LEU A 389 -3.67 21.82 2.02
CA LEU A 389 -3.21 21.41 3.35
C LEU A 389 -1.87 22.04 3.73
N MET A 390 -0.90 22.08 2.81
CA MET A 390 0.39 22.73 3.06
C MET A 390 0.23 24.21 3.39
N ARG A 391 -0.65 24.91 2.66
CA ARG A 391 -0.96 26.32 2.92
C ARG A 391 -1.59 26.52 4.31
N ARG A 392 -2.42 25.57 4.75
CA ARG A 392 -3.05 25.58 6.09
C ARG A 392 -2.07 25.27 7.22
N PHE A 393 -1.09 24.40 7.00
CA PHE A 393 -0.03 24.14 7.97
C PHE A 393 0.90 25.35 8.14
N GLY A 394 1.15 26.10 7.07
CA GLY A 394 1.93 27.34 7.12
C GLY A 394 3.45 27.16 7.15
N ASP A 395 4.15 28.26 6.93
CA ASP A 395 5.61 28.33 6.77
C ASP A 395 6.31 28.17 8.14
N GLY A 396 6.47 26.94 8.61
CA GLY A 396 7.14 26.66 9.88
C GLY A 396 6.97 25.22 10.39
N VAL A 397 6.03 24.48 9.81
CA VAL A 397 5.80 23.07 10.14
C VAL A 397 6.72 22.19 9.30
N PRO A 398 7.54 21.34 9.92
CA PRO A 398 8.17 20.25 9.20
C PRO A 398 7.10 19.26 8.73
N VAL A 399 6.79 19.28 7.43
CA VAL A 399 5.87 18.35 6.78
C VAL A 399 6.65 17.44 5.82
N THR A 400 6.52 16.13 6.00
CA THR A 400 6.97 15.15 5.00
C THR A 400 5.78 14.72 4.17
N VAL A 401 5.88 14.88 2.85
CA VAL A 401 4.80 14.53 1.91
C VAL A 401 5.20 13.33 1.05
N ARG A 402 4.31 12.35 0.94
CA ARG A 402 4.39 11.21 0.01
C ARG A 402 3.21 11.20 -0.93
N ILE A 403 3.46 11.08 -2.23
CA ILE A 403 2.39 11.00 -3.23
C ILE A 403 2.71 9.83 -4.17
N GLU A 404 2.03 8.72 -3.95
CA GLU A 404 2.33 7.43 -4.58
C GLU A 404 1.44 7.19 -5.80
N ASN A 405 1.95 6.44 -6.78
CA ASN A 405 1.20 5.99 -7.96
C ASN A 405 0.23 4.84 -7.62
N GLU A 406 -0.52 5.02 -6.53
CA GLU A 406 -1.48 4.06 -5.98
C GLU A 406 -2.84 4.73 -5.76
N GLY A 407 -3.85 3.93 -5.46
CA GLY A 407 -5.19 4.39 -5.07
C GLY A 407 -5.41 4.42 -3.55
N HIS A 408 -6.65 4.73 -3.17
CA HIS A 408 -7.13 4.82 -1.78
C HIS A 408 -7.25 3.43 -1.12
N SER A 409 -6.12 2.82 -0.78
CA SER A 409 -6.06 1.40 -0.39
C SER A 409 -5.08 1.10 0.75
N TRP A 410 -5.36 0.02 1.47
CA TRP A 410 -4.50 -0.47 2.54
C TRP A 410 -3.09 -0.85 2.11
N GLY A 411 -2.90 -1.27 0.85
CA GLY A 411 -1.56 -1.60 0.38
C GLY A 411 -0.65 -0.37 0.30
N GLN A 412 -1.20 0.80 -0.05
CA GLN A 412 -0.48 2.07 -0.05
C GLN A 412 -0.17 2.49 1.38
N TRP A 413 -1.19 2.53 2.24
CA TRP A 413 -1.01 3.00 3.61
C TRP A 413 0.00 2.14 4.36
N ARG A 414 -0.07 0.81 4.20
CA ARG A 414 0.90 -0.15 4.74
C ARG A 414 2.31 0.08 4.20
N ALA A 415 2.46 0.38 2.90
CA ALA A 415 3.76 0.62 2.29
C ALA A 415 4.48 1.85 2.84
N LEU A 416 3.75 2.75 3.49
CA LEU A 416 4.26 4.02 4.02
C LEU A 416 4.31 4.10 5.56
N VAL A 417 3.88 3.06 6.29
CA VAL A 417 3.90 3.12 7.76
C VAL A 417 5.32 3.16 8.33
N ASP A 418 6.33 2.74 7.55
CA ASP A 418 7.73 2.93 7.87
C ASP A 418 8.15 4.39 7.79
N ASP A 419 7.84 5.07 6.68
CA ASP A 419 8.04 6.51 6.51
C ASP A 419 7.30 7.32 7.58
N VAL A 420 6.08 6.90 7.99
CA VAL A 420 5.35 7.49 9.13
C VAL A 420 6.19 7.43 10.40
N LEU A 421 6.65 6.23 10.78
CA LEU A 421 7.38 6.04 12.04
C LEU A 421 8.74 6.75 12.02
N ILE A 422 9.46 6.69 10.89
CA ILE A 422 10.75 7.40 10.71
C ILE A 422 10.56 8.92 10.77
N THR A 423 9.49 9.43 10.15
CA THR A 423 9.20 10.87 10.16
C THR A 423 8.88 11.34 11.57
N LEU A 424 7.95 10.67 12.26
CA LEU A 424 7.46 11.12 13.55
C LEU A 424 8.45 10.86 14.70
N PHE A 425 9.16 9.72 14.66
CA PHE A 425 9.97 9.23 15.77
C PHE A 425 11.38 8.80 15.32
N PRO A 426 12.15 9.64 14.60
CA PRO A 426 13.48 9.27 14.15
C PRO A 426 14.38 8.93 15.34
N ALA A 427 15.34 8.03 15.13
CA ALA A 427 16.43 7.84 16.09
C ALA A 427 17.19 9.17 16.30
N GLY A 428 17.60 9.40 17.54
CA GLY A 428 18.30 10.62 17.97
C GLY A 428 19.77 10.69 17.58
#